data_AF-F2DCR4-F1
#
_entry.id   AF-F2DCR4-F1
#
_cell.length_a   1.000
_cell.length_b   1.000
_cell.length_c   1.000
_cell.angle_alpha   90.00
_cell.angle_beta   90.00
_cell.angle_gamma   90.00
#
_symmetry.space_group_name_H-M   'P 1'
#
loop_
_entity.id
_entity.type
_entity.pdbx_description
1 polymer ?
#
loop_
_entity_poly.entity_id
_entity_poly.type
_entity_poly.pdbx_seq_one_letter_code
_entity_poly.pdbx_strand_id
1 'polypeptide(L)'
;KEQNYMDTATMALYESILASPHRTLNGDEADYFYVPVLDSCLITRSDDAPHLRMPEDLRLRSYHTLEYYRKAYDHIAQRYPYWNRTSGRDHIWFFSWDEGACYAPKEIWNSMMLVHWGNTNTKHEKSTTAYWADNWDDIPFDRRGNHPCFDPRKDLVLPAWKEPNPGAIWLKLWARPKINRTTLFYFNGNLGPAYEEGRPEDTYSMGIRQKLAAEFGSTPNKQGKLGRQQTANVTVTYLKSEMYYEELASSIFCGVLPGDGWSGRMEDSMLQGCIPVIIQVLQRHPIVL
;
A
#
# COMPACT_ATOMS: atom_id res chain seq x y z
N LYS A 1 4.79 -9.57 9.36
CA LYS A 1 5.99 -9.19 8.56
C LYS A 1 5.64 -8.35 7.32
N GLU A 2 4.48 -8.53 6.67
CA GLU A 2 4.03 -7.59 5.62
C GLU A 2 3.54 -6.24 6.22
N GLN A 3 2.90 -6.20 7.40
CA GLN A 3 2.44 -4.91 7.97
C GLN A 3 3.51 -3.83 8.27
N ASN A 4 4.78 -4.20 8.47
CA ASN A 4 5.80 -3.26 8.93
C ASN A 4 6.20 -2.20 7.89
N TYR A 5 6.02 -2.47 6.59
CA TYR A 5 6.46 -1.52 5.56
C TYR A 5 5.56 -0.27 5.50
N MET A 6 4.26 -0.41 5.74
CA MET A 6 3.34 0.75 5.74
C MET A 6 3.69 1.75 6.85
N ASP A 7 3.96 1.27 8.07
CA ASP A 7 4.45 2.10 9.18
C ASP A 7 5.81 2.73 8.84
N THR A 8 6.68 1.96 8.18
CA THR A 8 8.02 2.42 7.80
C THR A 8 7.96 3.56 6.78
N ALA A 9 7.02 3.54 5.83
CA ALA A 9 6.87 4.61 4.85
C ALA A 9 6.54 5.96 5.48
N THR A 10 5.58 6.00 6.41
CA THR A 10 5.21 7.25 7.10
C THR A 10 6.35 7.78 7.97
N MET A 11 7.06 6.90 8.67
CA MET A 11 8.23 7.29 9.47
C MET A 11 9.39 7.77 8.59
N ALA A 12 9.70 7.08 7.50
CA ALA A 12 10.76 7.45 6.58
C ALA A 12 10.50 8.82 5.93
N LEU A 13 9.25 9.10 5.51
CA LEU A 13 8.89 10.40 4.99
C LEU A 13 9.02 11.49 6.05
N TYR A 14 8.51 11.24 7.27
CA TYR A 14 8.59 12.21 8.35
C TYR A 14 10.04 12.56 8.72
N GLU A 15 10.90 11.56 8.90
CA GLU A 15 12.33 11.75 9.18
C GLU A 15 13.04 12.48 8.03
N SER A 16 12.69 12.15 6.78
CA SER A 16 13.24 12.83 5.60
C SER A 16 12.86 14.30 5.55
N ILE A 17 11.62 14.66 5.91
CA ILE A 17 11.17 16.05 6.00
C ILE A 17 11.88 16.77 7.16
N LEU A 18 12.05 16.12 8.31
CA LEU A 18 12.74 16.71 9.47
C LEU A 18 14.21 17.05 9.16
N ALA A 19 14.88 16.21 8.38
CA ALA A 19 16.27 16.37 7.96
C ALA A 19 16.45 17.23 6.68
N SER A 20 15.36 17.59 6.00
CA SER A 20 15.41 18.31 4.73
C SER A 20 15.91 19.75 4.91
N PRO A 21 16.82 20.25 4.04
CA PRO A 21 17.22 21.66 4.04
C PRO A 21 16.09 22.60 3.60
N HIS A 22 14.99 22.06 3.05
CA HIS A 22 13.81 22.82 2.63
C HIS A 22 12.74 22.96 3.74
N ARG A 23 13.00 22.44 4.94
CA ARG A 23 12.10 22.60 6.08
C ARG A 23 12.35 23.96 6.76
N THR A 24 11.28 24.73 6.95
CA THR A 24 11.28 25.92 7.81
C THR A 24 10.46 25.68 9.07
N LEU A 25 10.80 26.38 10.16
CA LEU A 25 9.98 26.47 11.38
C LEU A 25 9.09 27.72 11.38
N ASN A 26 9.28 28.63 10.42
CA ASN A 26 8.46 29.81 10.23
C ASN A 26 7.35 29.49 9.21
N GLY A 27 6.10 29.42 9.67
CA GLY A 27 4.97 29.09 8.81
C GLY A 27 4.67 30.15 7.73
N ASP A 28 5.11 31.39 7.91
CA ASP A 28 4.95 32.44 6.89
C ASP A 28 5.86 32.24 5.67
N GLU A 29 6.95 31.50 5.83
CA GLU A 29 7.89 31.13 4.76
C GLU A 29 7.50 29.81 4.07
N ALA A 30 6.51 29.09 4.60
CA ALA A 30 6.16 27.76 4.11
C ALA A 30 5.22 27.80 2.90
N ASP A 31 5.65 27.15 1.82
CA ASP A 31 4.82 26.88 0.64
C ASP A 31 3.82 25.74 0.88
N TYR A 32 4.22 24.75 1.70
CA TYR A 32 3.42 23.58 2.03
C TYR A 32 3.54 23.20 3.51
N PHE A 33 2.49 22.59 4.06
CA PHE A 33 2.42 22.09 5.43
C PHE A 33 2.22 20.58 5.44
N TYR A 34 3.23 19.83 5.86
CA TYR A 34 3.08 18.39 6.10
C TYR A 34 2.46 18.14 7.47
N VAL A 35 1.41 17.32 7.53
CA VAL A 35 0.73 16.96 8.78
C VAL A 35 1.02 15.50 9.13
N PRO A 36 1.88 15.22 10.14
CA PRO A 36 2.33 13.87 10.45
C PRO A 36 1.31 13.11 11.33
N VAL A 37 0.31 12.50 10.70
CA VAL A 37 -0.59 11.54 11.37
C VAL A 37 -0.08 10.13 11.06
N LEU A 38 0.25 9.34 12.09
CA LEU A 38 0.79 7.99 11.95
C LEU A 38 -0.32 6.95 11.80
N ASP A 39 -1.04 6.98 10.67
CA ASP A 39 -2.27 6.23 10.48
C ASP A 39 -2.11 4.70 10.55
N SER A 40 -1.04 4.18 9.99
CA SER A 40 -0.77 2.74 9.94
C SER A 40 -0.46 2.20 11.34
N CYS A 41 0.18 3.02 12.19
CA CYS A 41 0.38 2.71 13.60
C CYS A 41 -0.96 2.71 14.36
N LEU A 42 -1.85 3.66 14.06
CA LEU A 42 -3.20 3.67 14.64
C LEU A 42 -3.96 2.39 14.27
N ILE A 43 -3.93 1.97 13.00
CA ILE A 43 -4.65 0.77 12.55
C ILE A 43 -4.02 -0.51 13.12
N THR A 44 -2.69 -0.65 13.11
CA THR A 44 -2.02 -1.86 13.62
C THR A 44 -2.12 -2.02 15.14
N ARG A 45 -2.10 -0.91 15.88
CA ARG A 45 -2.08 -0.90 17.35
C ARG A 45 -3.46 -0.68 17.99
N SER A 46 -4.49 -0.46 17.18
CA SER A 46 -5.88 -0.25 17.61
C SER A 46 -6.42 -1.35 18.53
N ASP A 47 -5.90 -2.57 18.41
CA ASP A 47 -6.36 -3.74 19.16
C ASP A 47 -5.55 -3.99 20.45
N ASP A 48 -4.34 -3.43 20.58
CA ASP A 48 -3.38 -3.83 21.62
C ASP A 48 -2.74 -2.66 22.41
N ALA A 49 -2.90 -1.41 21.99
CA ALA A 49 -2.36 -0.25 22.68
C ALA A 49 -3.43 0.44 23.56
N PRO A 50 -3.27 0.51 24.89
CA PRO A 50 -4.30 1.05 25.81
C PRO A 50 -4.74 2.48 25.49
N HIS A 51 -3.84 3.30 24.95
CA HIS A 51 -4.10 4.71 24.62
C HIS A 51 -4.64 4.93 23.19
N LEU A 52 -4.60 3.90 22.35
CA LEU A 52 -5.10 3.92 20.97
C LEU A 52 -6.22 2.89 20.77
N ARG A 53 -6.70 2.30 21.86
CA ARG A 53 -7.68 1.22 21.82
C ARG A 53 -8.99 1.75 21.25
N MET A 54 -9.49 1.07 20.23
CA MET A 54 -10.80 1.39 19.70
C MET A 54 -11.88 1.24 20.77
N PRO A 55 -12.88 2.15 20.81
CA PRO A 55 -14.10 1.95 21.59
C PRO A 55 -14.73 0.59 21.25
N GLU A 56 -15.20 -0.16 22.24
CA GLU A 56 -15.72 -1.52 22.02
C GLU A 56 -16.97 -1.55 21.12
N ASP A 57 -17.72 -0.45 21.07
CA ASP A 57 -18.86 -0.20 20.20
C ASP A 57 -18.43 0.19 18.76
N LEU A 58 -17.24 0.75 18.59
CA LEU A 58 -16.68 1.12 17.31
C LEU A 58 -15.77 0.02 16.78
N ARG A 59 -16.31 -0.82 15.90
CA ARG A 59 -15.57 -1.96 15.36
C ARG A 59 -14.81 -1.67 14.04
N LEU A 60 -14.63 -0.41 13.67
CA LEU A 60 -13.97 -0.01 12.42
C LEU A 60 -12.68 0.78 12.69
N ARG A 61 -11.52 0.18 12.41
CA ARG A 61 -10.18 0.79 12.53
C ARG A 61 -10.02 1.97 11.57
N SER A 62 -10.55 1.86 10.36
CA SER A 62 -10.55 2.95 9.38
C SER A 62 -11.37 4.15 9.87
N TYR A 63 -12.53 3.94 10.50
CA TYR A 63 -13.30 5.01 11.13
C TYR A 63 -12.52 5.63 12.31
N HIS A 64 -11.93 4.79 13.17
CA HIS A 64 -11.18 5.29 14.31
C HIS A 64 -10.02 6.18 13.87
N THR A 65 -9.29 5.74 12.85
CA THR A 65 -8.18 6.46 12.23
C THR A 65 -8.64 7.76 11.57
N LEU A 66 -9.77 7.75 10.86
CA LEU A 66 -10.42 8.96 10.34
C LEU A 66 -10.64 9.99 11.45
N GLU A 67 -11.13 9.59 12.62
CA GLU A 67 -11.36 10.52 13.72
C GLU A 67 -10.05 11.12 14.28
N TYR A 68 -8.91 10.42 14.21
CA TYR A 68 -7.62 11.03 14.54
C TYR A 68 -7.20 12.09 13.52
N TYR A 69 -7.41 11.84 12.22
CA TYR A 69 -7.20 12.87 11.20
C TYR A 69 -8.08 14.10 11.45
N ARG A 70 -9.35 13.90 11.82
CA ARG A 70 -10.26 15.02 12.16
C ARG A 70 -9.78 15.80 13.38
N LYS A 71 -9.31 15.13 14.44
CA LYS A 71 -8.73 15.80 15.61
C LYS A 71 -7.49 16.62 15.25
N ALA A 72 -6.62 16.10 14.37
CA ALA A 72 -5.45 16.83 13.88
C ALA A 72 -5.86 18.07 13.07
N TYR A 73 -6.84 17.90 12.16
CA TYR A 73 -7.45 19.00 11.42
C TYR A 73 -8.05 20.07 12.35
N ASP A 74 -8.87 19.68 13.32
CA ASP A 74 -9.51 20.61 14.26
C ASP A 74 -8.47 21.41 15.03
N HIS A 75 -7.42 20.74 15.52
CA HIS A 75 -6.31 21.40 16.18
C HIS A 75 -5.62 22.43 15.28
N ILE A 76 -5.35 22.06 14.02
CA ILE A 76 -4.64 22.94 13.08
C ILE A 76 -5.51 24.14 12.71
N ALA A 77 -6.75 23.89 12.31
CA ALA A 77 -7.68 24.90 11.84
C ALA A 77 -8.08 25.91 12.93
N GLN A 78 -8.13 25.49 14.20
CA GLN A 78 -8.46 26.37 15.33
C GLN A 78 -7.27 27.17 15.85
N ARG A 79 -6.05 26.63 15.73
CA ARG A 79 -4.89 27.15 16.47
C ARG A 79 -3.88 27.88 15.60
N TYR A 80 -3.90 27.63 14.28
CA TYR A 80 -2.97 28.26 13.34
C TYR A 80 -3.72 28.93 12.18
N PRO A 81 -3.25 30.08 11.68
CA PRO A 81 -3.93 30.81 10.62
C PRO A 81 -3.78 30.15 9.23
N TYR A 82 -2.81 29.26 9.08
CA TYR A 82 -2.37 28.75 7.77
C TYR A 82 -3.40 27.88 7.06
N TRP A 83 -4.21 27.12 7.80
CA TRP A 83 -5.26 26.29 7.20
C TRP A 83 -6.26 27.14 6.39
N ASN A 84 -6.74 28.23 7.00
CA ASN A 84 -7.78 29.08 6.43
C ASN A 84 -7.29 29.91 5.23
N ARG A 85 -5.97 30.08 5.05
CA ARG A 85 -5.37 30.79 3.91
C ARG A 85 -5.74 30.16 2.57
N THR A 86 -5.76 28.83 2.52
CA THR A 86 -5.96 28.06 1.29
C THR A 86 -7.12 27.07 1.40
N SER A 87 -7.78 27.02 2.56
CA SER A 87 -8.72 25.96 2.93
C SER A 87 -8.07 24.57 2.81
N GLY A 88 -6.81 24.44 3.24
CA GLY A 88 -6.06 23.19 3.26
C GLY A 88 -5.38 22.76 1.96
N ARG A 89 -5.48 23.51 0.84
CA ARG A 89 -4.86 23.09 -0.44
C ARG A 89 -3.33 22.96 -0.41
N ASP A 90 -2.68 23.70 0.48
CA ASP A 90 -1.24 23.64 0.72
C ASP A 90 -0.86 22.65 1.84
N HIS A 91 -1.80 21.87 2.34
CA HIS A 91 -1.53 20.84 3.33
C HIS A 91 -1.34 19.47 2.66
N ILE A 92 -0.46 18.66 3.23
CA ILE A 92 -0.10 17.34 2.74
C ILE A 92 -0.35 16.32 3.87
N TRP A 93 -1.10 15.28 3.55
CA TRP A 93 -1.48 14.20 4.46
C TRP A 93 -1.04 12.86 3.87
N PHE A 94 -0.56 11.94 4.70
CA PHE A 94 -0.09 10.64 4.21
C PHE A 94 -0.95 9.50 4.75
N PHE A 95 -1.68 8.86 3.84
CA PHE A 95 -2.44 7.64 4.09
C PHE A 95 -1.65 6.42 3.63
N SER A 96 -0.83 5.85 4.52
CA SER A 96 0.04 4.73 4.17
C SER A 96 -0.63 3.36 4.37
N TRP A 97 -1.87 3.27 4.84
CA TRP A 97 -2.54 1.96 4.94
C TRP A 97 -3.02 1.42 3.59
N ASP A 98 -3.34 0.12 3.54
CA ASP A 98 -3.63 -0.65 2.33
C ASP A 98 -4.55 0.08 1.33
N GLU A 99 -5.66 0.65 1.81
CA GLU A 99 -6.66 1.32 0.97
C GLU A 99 -6.46 2.85 0.85
N GLY A 100 -5.32 3.39 1.28
CA GLY A 100 -4.96 4.80 1.11
C GLY A 100 -6.00 5.77 1.68
N ALA A 101 -6.25 6.88 0.97
CA ALA A 101 -7.14 7.94 1.43
C ALA A 101 -8.64 7.61 1.28
N CYS A 102 -9.01 6.33 1.13
CA CYS A 102 -10.42 5.91 1.06
C CYS A 102 -11.22 6.33 2.30
N TYR A 103 -10.63 6.30 3.48
CA TYR A 103 -11.26 6.72 4.74
C TYR A 103 -10.87 8.15 5.16
N ALA A 104 -10.35 8.97 4.25
CA ALA A 104 -10.03 10.35 4.59
C ALA A 104 -11.30 11.09 5.06
N PRO A 105 -11.21 11.95 6.09
CA PRO A 105 -12.33 12.78 6.48
C PRO A 105 -12.56 13.90 5.47
N LYS A 106 -13.83 14.28 5.28
CA LYS A 106 -14.23 15.28 4.28
C LYS A 106 -13.54 16.62 4.50
N GLU A 107 -13.23 16.96 5.75
CA GLU A 107 -12.65 18.25 6.14
C GLU A 107 -11.27 18.47 5.53
N ILE A 108 -10.49 17.41 5.32
CA ILE A 108 -9.13 17.52 4.78
C ILE A 108 -9.04 17.24 3.29
N TRP A 109 -10.13 16.81 2.64
CA TRP A 109 -10.08 16.30 1.26
C TRP A 109 -9.55 17.29 0.22
N ASN A 110 -9.68 18.60 0.47
CA ASN A 110 -9.14 19.65 -0.39
C ASN A 110 -7.60 19.71 -0.40
N SER A 111 -6.95 19.01 0.52
CA SER A 111 -5.50 18.88 0.65
C SER A 111 -4.91 17.86 -0.33
N MET A 112 -3.59 17.82 -0.42
CA MET A 112 -2.86 16.77 -1.13
C MET A 112 -2.80 15.49 -0.29
N MET A 113 -3.18 14.36 -0.89
CA MET A 113 -3.04 13.04 -0.28
C MET A 113 -1.82 12.34 -0.88
N LEU A 114 -0.92 11.91 -0.01
CA LEU A 114 0.06 10.88 -0.32
C LEU A 114 -0.58 9.54 0.01
N VAL A 115 -0.56 8.60 -0.93
CA VAL A 115 -1.21 7.29 -0.78
C VAL A 115 -0.32 6.19 -1.34
N HIS A 116 -0.56 4.94 -0.97
CA HIS A 116 0.01 3.80 -1.70
C HIS A 116 -0.95 3.22 -2.75
N TRP A 117 -2.23 3.63 -2.75
CA TRP A 117 -3.24 3.11 -3.67
C TRP A 117 -3.98 4.22 -4.42
N GLY A 118 -3.77 4.29 -5.73
CA GLY A 118 -4.33 5.34 -6.61
C GLY A 118 -5.79 5.11 -7.04
N ASN A 119 -6.70 4.71 -6.13
CA ASN A 119 -8.09 4.38 -6.47
C ASN A 119 -9.00 5.64 -6.59
N THR A 120 -9.34 6.06 -7.81
CA THR A 120 -10.29 7.14 -8.15
C THR A 120 -11.78 6.75 -8.03
N ASN A 121 -12.13 5.63 -7.39
CA ASN A 121 -13.48 5.05 -7.21
C ASN A 121 -14.27 4.69 -8.48
N THR A 122 -13.72 4.85 -9.69
CA THR A 122 -14.45 4.51 -10.94
C THR A 122 -14.62 3.01 -11.19
N LYS A 123 -13.74 2.17 -10.64
CA LYS A 123 -13.78 0.70 -10.79
C LYS A 123 -13.99 -0.01 -9.46
N HIS A 124 -13.47 0.57 -8.39
CA HIS A 124 -13.56 0.07 -7.03
C HIS A 124 -14.22 1.15 -6.18
N GLU A 125 -15.56 1.20 -6.23
CA GLU A 125 -16.37 2.11 -5.40
C GLU A 125 -16.70 1.54 -4.01
N LYS A 126 -16.18 0.35 -3.72
CA LYS A 126 -16.31 -0.37 -2.44
C LYS A 126 -14.94 -0.82 -1.96
N SER A 127 -14.85 -1.01 -0.65
CA SER A 127 -13.66 -1.52 0.02
C SER A 127 -13.27 -2.90 -0.50
N THR A 128 -11.98 -3.09 -0.75
CA THR A 128 -11.38 -4.34 -1.24
C THR A 128 -10.54 -5.06 -0.19
N THR A 129 -10.51 -4.56 1.05
CA THR A 129 -9.79 -5.20 2.14
C THR A 129 -10.43 -6.52 2.55
N ALA A 130 -9.61 -7.51 2.90
CA ALA A 130 -10.11 -8.70 3.59
C ALA A 130 -10.21 -8.53 5.11
N TYR A 131 -9.74 -7.39 5.66
CA TYR A 131 -9.87 -7.09 7.08
C TYR A 131 -11.18 -6.34 7.33
N TRP A 132 -12.20 -7.04 7.83
CA TRP A 132 -13.52 -6.47 8.07
C TRP A 132 -13.50 -5.16 8.89
N ALA A 133 -12.55 -5.00 9.81
CA ALA A 133 -12.42 -3.78 10.62
C ALA A 133 -11.81 -2.59 9.84
N ASP A 134 -11.18 -2.83 8.70
CA ASP A 134 -10.62 -1.78 7.83
C ASP A 134 -11.61 -1.33 6.76
N ASN A 135 -12.75 -2.01 6.65
CA ASN A 135 -13.75 -1.69 5.65
C ASN A 135 -14.27 -0.26 5.84
N TRP A 136 -14.19 0.54 4.77
CA TRP A 136 -14.59 1.95 4.77
C TRP A 136 -16.01 2.19 4.23
N ASP A 137 -16.69 1.17 3.71
CA ASP A 137 -18.02 1.28 3.08
C ASP A 137 -19.08 1.78 4.07
N ASP A 138 -18.94 1.38 5.33
CA ASP A 138 -19.89 1.71 6.41
C ASP A 138 -19.53 3.00 7.15
N ILE A 139 -18.48 3.72 6.73
CA ILE A 139 -18.14 5.01 7.31
C ILE A 139 -19.20 6.05 6.89
N PRO A 140 -19.88 6.72 7.84
CA PRO A 140 -20.93 7.69 7.54
C PRO A 140 -20.47 8.82 6.60
N PHE A 141 -21.33 9.18 5.64
CA PHE A 141 -21.05 10.26 4.69
C PHE A 141 -20.86 11.62 5.35
N ASP A 142 -21.44 11.88 6.52
CA ASP A 142 -21.21 13.13 7.24
C ASP A 142 -19.78 13.20 7.83
N ARG A 143 -19.07 12.07 7.92
CA ARG A 143 -17.67 11.97 8.34
C ARG A 143 -16.71 11.96 7.15
N ARG A 144 -16.86 10.96 6.27
CA ARG A 144 -15.99 10.76 5.10
C ARG A 144 -16.27 11.76 3.99
N GLY A 145 -17.53 12.13 3.79
CA GLY A 145 -17.95 12.89 2.61
C GLY A 145 -18.06 12.03 1.36
N ASN A 146 -18.36 12.69 0.24
CA ASN A 146 -18.54 12.06 -1.07
C ASN A 146 -17.34 12.36 -1.98
N HIS A 147 -16.18 11.81 -1.65
CA HIS A 147 -14.97 11.94 -2.45
C HIS A 147 -14.41 10.56 -2.87
N PRO A 148 -13.63 10.49 -3.99
CA PRO A 148 -12.93 9.28 -4.37
C PRO A 148 -11.78 8.99 -3.39
N CYS A 149 -11.15 7.81 -3.44
CA CYS A 149 -9.96 7.56 -2.61
C CYS A 149 -8.68 8.23 -3.14
N PHE A 150 -8.68 8.70 -4.38
CA PHE A 150 -7.54 9.33 -5.04
C PHE A 150 -8.01 10.31 -6.13
N ASP A 151 -7.45 11.51 -6.15
CA ASP A 151 -7.60 12.49 -7.24
C ASP A 151 -6.26 12.69 -7.98
N PRO A 152 -6.13 12.20 -9.22
CA PRO A 152 -4.87 12.27 -9.98
C PRO A 152 -4.43 13.70 -10.31
N ARG A 153 -5.26 14.72 -10.06
CA ARG A 153 -4.92 16.12 -10.27
C ARG A 153 -4.15 16.75 -9.12
N LYS A 154 -4.22 16.16 -7.92
CA LYS A 154 -3.62 16.73 -6.69
C LYS A 154 -2.88 15.71 -5.82
N ASP A 155 -3.21 14.43 -5.91
CA ASP A 155 -2.69 13.38 -5.03
C ASP A 155 -1.51 12.65 -5.66
N LEU A 156 -0.65 12.07 -4.82
CA LEU A 156 0.55 11.35 -5.24
C LEU A 156 0.56 9.92 -4.70
N VAL A 157 0.96 8.97 -5.56
CA VAL A 157 1.20 7.58 -5.15
C VAL A 157 2.66 7.42 -4.76
N LEU A 158 2.92 6.98 -3.54
CA LEU A 158 4.24 6.66 -3.02
C LEU A 158 4.46 5.14 -3.00
N PRO A 159 5.72 4.65 -3.04
CA PRO A 159 6.04 3.25 -2.80
C PRO A 159 5.96 2.90 -1.29
N ALA A 160 5.79 1.63 -0.96
CA ALA A 160 5.54 1.11 0.39
C ALA A 160 6.76 1.15 1.34
N TRP A 161 7.92 1.64 0.85
CA TRP A 161 9.15 1.85 1.61
C TRP A 161 9.59 0.66 2.48
N LYS A 162 10.01 -0.42 1.81
CA LYS A 162 10.48 -1.63 2.48
C LYS A 162 11.96 -1.55 2.84
N GLU A 163 12.33 -2.01 4.04
CA GLU A 163 13.73 -2.17 4.43
C GLU A 163 14.44 -3.16 3.48
N PRO A 164 15.55 -2.75 2.84
CA PRO A 164 16.30 -3.63 1.95
C PRO A 164 16.90 -4.82 2.69
N ASN A 165 16.87 -6.02 2.08
CA ASN A 165 17.61 -7.16 2.62
C ASN A 165 19.13 -6.89 2.54
N PRO A 166 19.88 -6.94 3.66
CA PRO A 166 21.32 -6.67 3.65
C PRO A 166 22.09 -7.62 2.73
N GLY A 167 21.73 -8.91 2.71
CA GLY A 167 22.37 -9.91 1.85
C GLY A 167 22.25 -9.58 0.37
N ALA A 168 21.08 -9.11 -0.08
CA ALA A 168 20.90 -8.66 -1.47
C ALA A 168 21.79 -7.46 -1.82
N ILE A 169 22.04 -6.57 -0.86
CA ILE A 169 22.98 -5.44 -1.00
C ILE A 169 24.42 -5.91 -1.10
N TRP A 170 24.87 -6.77 -0.18
CA TRP A 170 26.23 -7.28 -0.18
C TRP A 170 26.56 -8.07 -1.44
N LEU A 171 25.62 -8.89 -1.92
CA LEU A 171 25.76 -9.71 -3.12
C LEU A 171 25.53 -8.94 -4.43
N LYS A 172 25.07 -7.68 -4.35
CA LYS A 172 24.72 -6.83 -5.50
C LYS A 172 23.78 -7.54 -6.47
N LEU A 173 22.74 -8.17 -5.96
CA LEU A 173 21.82 -9.00 -6.76
C LEU A 173 21.17 -8.22 -7.91
N TRP A 174 20.95 -6.91 -7.75
CA TRP A 174 20.46 -6.03 -8.82
C TRP A 174 21.37 -6.00 -10.05
N ALA A 175 22.67 -6.23 -9.89
CA ALA A 175 23.66 -6.21 -10.97
C ALA A 175 23.86 -7.59 -11.62
N ARG A 176 23.06 -8.61 -11.25
CA ARG A 176 23.17 -9.96 -11.83
C ARG A 176 22.93 -9.90 -13.35
N PRO A 177 23.87 -10.41 -14.19
CA PRO A 177 23.75 -10.38 -15.64
C PRO A 177 22.52 -11.10 -16.16
N LYS A 178 21.95 -10.61 -17.27
CA LYS A 178 20.76 -11.20 -17.93
C LYS A 178 20.93 -12.68 -18.25
N ILE A 179 22.13 -13.13 -18.65
CA ILE A 179 22.40 -14.54 -18.99
C ILE A 179 22.24 -15.49 -17.79
N ASN A 180 22.33 -14.96 -16.56
CA ASN A 180 22.15 -15.71 -15.32
C ASN A 180 20.72 -15.60 -14.77
N ARG A 181 19.78 -15.01 -15.53
CA ARG A 181 18.36 -14.90 -15.16
C ARG A 181 17.55 -15.92 -15.95
N THR A 182 17.38 -17.11 -15.38
CA THR A 182 16.79 -18.28 -16.05
C THR A 182 15.26 -18.33 -15.98
N THR A 183 14.66 -17.66 -15.00
CA THR A 183 13.21 -17.59 -14.84
C THR A 183 12.66 -16.39 -15.60
N LEU A 184 11.68 -16.60 -16.48
CA LEU A 184 11.05 -15.53 -17.23
C LEU A 184 10.17 -14.67 -16.32
N PHE A 185 9.26 -15.30 -15.58
CA PHE A 185 8.34 -14.61 -14.69
C PHE A 185 8.28 -15.29 -13.32
N TYR A 186 8.30 -14.50 -12.25
CA TYR A 186 8.23 -14.99 -10.88
C TYR A 186 7.19 -14.24 -10.05
N PHE A 187 6.35 -14.99 -9.35
CA PHE A 187 5.44 -14.49 -8.32
C PHE A 187 5.37 -15.49 -7.17
N ASN A 188 5.58 -14.99 -5.95
CA ASN A 188 5.43 -15.74 -4.71
C ASN A 188 4.56 -14.95 -3.72
N GLY A 189 3.44 -15.54 -3.34
CA GLY A 189 2.49 -14.92 -2.42
C GLY A 189 1.16 -15.66 -2.36
N ASN A 190 0.28 -15.22 -1.46
CA ASN A 190 -1.03 -15.86 -1.27
C ASN A 190 -1.82 -15.88 -2.60
N LEU A 191 -2.25 -17.06 -3.04
CA LEU A 191 -2.97 -17.29 -4.30
C LEU A 191 -4.48 -17.48 -4.13
N GLY A 192 -5.00 -17.21 -2.91
CA GLY A 192 -6.42 -17.30 -2.58
C GLY A 192 -6.90 -18.72 -2.23
N PRO A 193 -8.22 -18.94 -2.15
CA PRO A 193 -8.81 -20.06 -1.40
C PRO A 193 -8.54 -21.44 -1.99
N ALA A 194 -8.15 -21.50 -3.27
CA ALA A 194 -7.80 -22.75 -3.97
C ALA A 194 -6.51 -23.42 -3.44
N TYR A 195 -5.69 -22.70 -2.67
CA TYR A 195 -4.41 -23.16 -2.16
C TYR A 195 -4.41 -23.35 -0.65
N GLU A 196 -3.52 -24.20 -0.14
CA GLU A 196 -3.35 -24.39 1.31
C GLU A 196 -2.88 -23.10 1.97
N GLU A 197 -3.41 -22.80 3.15
CA GLU A 197 -3.18 -21.53 3.86
C GLU A 197 -3.52 -20.27 3.03
N GLY A 198 -4.17 -20.45 1.88
CA GLY A 198 -4.70 -19.39 1.05
C GLY A 198 -5.80 -18.63 1.79
N ARG A 199 -5.90 -17.33 1.54
CA ARG A 199 -6.98 -16.53 2.12
C ARG A 199 -8.33 -17.06 1.65
N PRO A 200 -9.35 -17.11 2.52
CA PRO A 200 -10.64 -17.68 2.16
C PRO A 200 -11.42 -16.81 1.16
N GLU A 201 -11.15 -15.51 1.11
CA GLU A 201 -11.83 -14.56 0.22
C GLU A 201 -11.37 -14.73 -1.23
N ASP A 202 -12.31 -15.03 -2.13
CA ASP A 202 -12.07 -15.10 -3.57
C ASP A 202 -11.85 -13.72 -4.21
N THR A 203 -12.26 -12.66 -3.51
CA THR A 203 -12.06 -11.25 -3.86
C THR A 203 -10.69 -10.70 -3.46
N TYR A 204 -9.90 -11.42 -2.65
CA TYR A 204 -8.54 -10.98 -2.28
C TYR A 204 -7.72 -10.61 -3.52
N SER A 205 -6.91 -9.54 -3.48
CA SER A 205 -6.19 -9.04 -4.65
C SER A 205 -7.10 -8.67 -5.83
N MET A 206 -8.38 -8.35 -5.56
CA MET A 206 -9.40 -8.12 -6.59
C MET A 206 -9.53 -9.30 -7.57
N GLY A 207 -9.22 -10.53 -7.12
CA GLY A 207 -9.24 -11.74 -7.96
C GLY A 207 -8.04 -11.88 -8.91
N ILE A 208 -7.05 -10.97 -8.90
CA ILE A 208 -5.91 -10.99 -9.81
C ILE A 208 -5.02 -12.22 -9.54
N ARG A 209 -4.63 -12.44 -8.29
CA ARG A 209 -3.72 -13.54 -7.91
C ARG A 209 -4.34 -14.92 -8.18
N GLN A 210 -5.64 -15.05 -7.99
CA GLN A 210 -6.43 -16.26 -8.23
C GLN A 210 -6.46 -16.58 -9.73
N LYS A 211 -6.72 -15.57 -10.58
CA LYS A 211 -6.66 -15.73 -12.04
C LYS A 211 -5.25 -16.09 -12.52
N LEU A 212 -4.23 -15.42 -11.98
CA LEU A 212 -2.83 -15.73 -12.28
C LEU A 212 -2.50 -17.18 -11.91
N ALA A 213 -2.95 -17.66 -10.75
CA ALA A 213 -2.72 -19.01 -10.29
C ALA A 213 -3.44 -20.06 -11.15
N ALA A 214 -4.70 -19.80 -11.53
CA ALA A 214 -5.47 -20.68 -12.41
C ALA A 214 -4.81 -20.84 -13.80
N GLU A 215 -4.13 -19.80 -14.29
CA GLU A 215 -3.39 -19.85 -15.56
C GLU A 215 -1.99 -20.43 -15.41
N PHE A 216 -1.19 -19.96 -14.45
CA PHE A 216 0.25 -20.20 -14.43
C PHE A 216 0.78 -20.84 -13.14
N GLY A 217 -0.11 -21.27 -12.23
CA GLY A 217 0.25 -21.88 -10.95
C GLY A 217 1.23 -23.03 -11.11
N SER A 218 2.43 -22.87 -10.54
CA SER A 218 3.54 -23.84 -10.61
C SER A 218 3.49 -24.87 -9.48
N THR A 219 2.65 -24.63 -8.47
CA THR A 219 2.37 -25.57 -7.38
C THR A 219 0.95 -26.12 -7.51
N PRO A 220 0.72 -27.41 -7.17
CA PRO A 220 -0.62 -27.97 -7.14
C PRO A 220 -1.55 -27.22 -6.18
N ASN A 221 -2.79 -27.02 -6.60
CA ASN A 221 -3.86 -26.53 -5.73
C ASN A 221 -4.41 -27.67 -4.83
N LYS A 222 -5.43 -27.40 -4.01
CA LYS A 222 -6.10 -28.39 -3.14
C LYS A 222 -6.67 -29.61 -3.88
N GLN A 223 -6.91 -29.50 -5.18
CA GLN A 223 -7.37 -30.59 -6.05
C GLN A 223 -6.23 -31.29 -6.81
N GLY A 224 -4.97 -30.98 -6.48
CA GLY A 224 -3.79 -31.57 -7.11
C GLY A 224 -3.51 -31.05 -8.53
N LYS A 225 -4.11 -29.94 -8.96
CA LYS A 225 -3.97 -29.39 -10.32
C LYS A 225 -2.98 -28.23 -10.38
N LEU A 226 -2.17 -28.19 -11.44
CA LEU A 226 -1.35 -27.05 -11.84
C LEU A 226 -2.17 -26.04 -12.67
N GLY A 227 -1.59 -24.86 -12.90
CA GLY A 227 -2.16 -23.87 -13.82
C GLY A 227 -2.26 -24.38 -15.25
N ARG A 228 -3.27 -23.90 -16.00
CA ARG A 228 -3.56 -24.35 -17.38
C ARG A 228 -2.38 -24.23 -18.35
N GLN A 229 -1.55 -23.22 -18.15
CA GLN A 229 -0.40 -22.84 -18.96
C GLN A 229 0.90 -22.92 -18.15
N GLN A 230 0.98 -23.84 -17.19
CA GLN A 230 2.19 -24.04 -16.42
C GLN A 230 3.37 -24.37 -17.36
N THR A 231 4.49 -23.70 -17.14
CA THR A 231 5.75 -23.89 -17.86
C THR A 231 6.93 -23.77 -16.91
N ALA A 232 8.07 -24.36 -17.26
CA ALA A 232 9.25 -24.47 -16.40
C ALA A 232 9.90 -23.11 -16.06
N ASN A 233 9.81 -22.12 -16.95
CA ASN A 233 10.40 -20.80 -16.77
C ASN A 233 9.43 -19.74 -16.20
N VAL A 234 8.24 -20.16 -15.75
CA VAL A 234 7.27 -19.30 -15.06
C VAL A 234 6.98 -19.91 -13.70
N THR A 235 7.25 -19.13 -12.65
CA THR A 235 7.02 -19.54 -11.27
C THR A 235 5.89 -18.70 -10.67
N VAL A 236 4.75 -19.32 -10.39
CA VAL A 236 3.65 -18.73 -9.62
C VAL A 236 3.31 -19.68 -8.48
N THR A 237 3.65 -19.30 -7.24
CA THR A 237 3.53 -20.18 -6.08
C THR A 237 3.02 -19.44 -4.84
N TYR A 238 2.37 -20.17 -3.95
CA TYR A 238 1.99 -19.71 -2.62
C TYR A 238 3.00 -20.14 -1.53
N LEU A 239 3.91 -21.06 -1.86
CA LEU A 239 4.88 -21.61 -0.93
C LEU A 239 5.97 -20.57 -0.65
N LYS A 240 6.11 -20.18 0.62
CA LYS A 240 7.19 -19.28 1.04
C LYS A 240 8.55 -19.93 0.77
N SER A 241 9.45 -19.20 0.12
CA SER A 241 10.82 -19.65 -0.13
C SER A 241 11.80 -18.96 0.81
N GLU A 242 12.73 -19.72 1.39
CA GLU A 242 13.87 -19.16 2.13
C GLU A 242 14.87 -18.48 1.19
N MET A 243 14.84 -18.82 -0.10
CA MET A 243 15.68 -18.29 -1.17
C MET A 243 14.99 -17.19 -1.97
N TYR A 244 13.91 -16.58 -1.45
CA TYR A 244 13.06 -15.62 -2.14
C TYR A 244 13.84 -14.53 -2.90
N TYR A 245 14.84 -13.90 -2.27
CA TYR A 245 15.63 -12.84 -2.91
C TYR A 245 16.54 -13.35 -4.04
N GLU A 246 17.06 -14.57 -3.92
CA GLU A 246 17.85 -15.21 -4.98
C GLU A 246 16.97 -15.63 -6.16
N GLU A 247 15.74 -16.08 -5.89
CA GLU A 247 14.73 -16.42 -6.90
C GLU A 247 14.25 -15.18 -7.67
N LEU A 248 14.06 -14.04 -6.98
CA LEU A 248 13.83 -12.77 -7.64
C LEU A 248 15.04 -12.37 -8.51
N ALA A 249 16.26 -12.51 -7.98
CA ALA A 249 17.48 -12.15 -8.71
C ALA A 249 17.78 -13.05 -9.92
N SER A 250 17.29 -14.30 -9.92
CA SER A 250 17.36 -15.20 -11.07
C SER A 250 16.20 -15.03 -12.06
N SER A 251 15.28 -14.10 -11.79
CA SER A 251 14.12 -13.83 -12.62
C SER A 251 14.29 -12.58 -13.49
N ILE A 252 13.67 -12.58 -14.68
CA ILE A 252 13.63 -11.42 -15.58
C ILE A 252 12.50 -10.48 -15.18
N PHE A 253 11.29 -11.01 -15.02
CA PHE A 253 10.08 -10.27 -14.65
C PHE A 253 9.53 -10.77 -13.32
N CYS A 254 9.10 -9.85 -12.45
CA CYS A 254 8.55 -10.19 -11.13
C CYS A 254 7.19 -9.53 -10.94
N GLY A 255 6.20 -10.34 -10.58
CA GLY A 255 4.83 -9.87 -10.40
C GLY A 255 4.69 -8.96 -9.17
N VAL A 256 4.23 -7.73 -9.38
CA VAL A 256 3.83 -6.80 -8.33
C VAL A 256 2.31 -6.72 -8.36
N LEU A 257 1.68 -7.57 -7.55
CA LEU A 257 0.24 -7.76 -7.52
C LEU A 257 -0.35 -7.26 -6.21
N PRO A 258 -1.48 -6.55 -6.22
CA PRO A 258 -2.09 -5.99 -5.02
C PRO A 258 -2.40 -7.08 -3.97
N GLY A 259 -2.38 -6.71 -2.70
CA GLY A 259 -2.93 -7.52 -1.61
C GLY A 259 -4.37 -7.10 -1.33
N ASP A 260 -4.58 -6.50 -0.16
CA ASP A 260 -5.79 -5.72 0.17
C ASP A 260 -5.76 -4.29 -0.40
N GLY A 261 -4.67 -3.94 -1.10
CA GLY A 261 -4.36 -2.65 -1.66
C GLY A 261 -3.02 -2.69 -2.39
N TRP A 262 -2.08 -1.80 -2.05
CA TRP A 262 -0.73 -1.81 -2.64
C TRP A 262 0.11 -3.06 -2.26
N SER A 263 1.21 -3.31 -2.98
CA SER A 263 2.14 -4.40 -2.69
C SER A 263 3.56 -3.91 -2.51
N GLY A 264 4.15 -4.17 -1.34
CA GLY A 264 5.59 -3.92 -1.08
C GLY A 264 6.56 -4.84 -1.86
N ARG A 265 6.07 -5.53 -2.92
CA ARG A 265 6.87 -6.40 -3.79
C ARG A 265 7.59 -5.61 -4.89
N MET A 266 7.23 -4.35 -5.11
CA MET A 266 7.91 -3.49 -6.09
C MET A 266 9.36 -3.28 -5.67
N GLU A 267 9.57 -2.96 -4.40
CA GLU A 267 10.87 -2.72 -3.78
C GLU A 267 11.74 -3.98 -3.84
N ASP A 268 11.17 -5.15 -3.51
CA ASP A 268 11.86 -6.44 -3.64
C ASP A 268 12.32 -6.68 -5.08
N SER A 269 11.40 -6.51 -6.04
CA SER A 269 11.73 -6.71 -7.46
C SER A 269 12.89 -5.82 -7.89
N MET A 270 12.81 -4.52 -7.58
CA MET A 270 13.83 -3.53 -7.94
C MET A 270 15.18 -3.80 -7.26
N LEU A 271 15.19 -4.10 -5.96
CA LEU A 271 16.42 -4.36 -5.20
C LEU A 271 17.13 -5.65 -5.63
N GLN A 272 16.44 -6.57 -6.30
CA GLN A 272 17.02 -7.80 -6.88
C GLN A 272 17.24 -7.69 -8.41
N GLY A 273 16.99 -6.51 -8.99
CA GLY A 273 17.13 -6.24 -10.43
C GLY A 273 16.16 -7.02 -11.30
N CYS A 274 15.07 -7.53 -10.71
CA CYS A 274 13.97 -8.12 -11.44
C CYS A 274 13.03 -7.02 -11.92
N ILE A 275 12.61 -7.06 -13.19
CA ILE A 275 11.76 -6.01 -13.76
C ILE A 275 10.36 -6.13 -13.15
N PRO A 276 9.87 -5.14 -12.39
CA PRO A 276 8.56 -5.21 -11.78
C PRO A 276 7.46 -5.17 -12.85
N VAL A 277 6.60 -6.19 -12.86
CA VAL A 277 5.37 -6.23 -13.65
C VAL A 277 4.21 -5.88 -12.74
N ILE A 278 3.86 -4.60 -12.74
CA ILE A 278 2.75 -4.07 -11.96
C ILE A 278 1.44 -4.46 -12.64
N ILE A 279 0.69 -5.36 -12.01
CA ILE A 279 -0.68 -5.69 -12.44
C ILE A 279 -1.60 -5.26 -11.32
N GLN A 280 -2.16 -4.08 -11.50
CA GLN A 280 -3.25 -3.57 -10.70
C GLN A 280 -4.42 -3.32 -11.64
N VAL A 281 -5.64 -3.35 -11.11
CA VAL A 281 -6.82 -2.94 -11.88
C VAL A 281 -6.74 -1.41 -12.06
N LEU A 282 -5.90 -0.95 -13.00
CA LEU A 282 -5.62 0.48 -13.20
C LEU A 282 -6.90 1.26 -13.51
N GLN A 283 -7.08 2.36 -12.79
CA GLN A 283 -7.55 3.61 -13.36
C GLN A 283 -6.48 4.19 -14.28
N ARG A 284 -6.93 4.95 -15.27
CA ARG A 284 -6.10 5.54 -16.32
C ARG A 284 -4.98 6.42 -15.73
N HIS A 285 -3.75 5.91 -15.65
CA HIS A 285 -2.54 6.44 -16.30
C HIS A 285 -1.27 5.76 -15.76
N PRO A 286 -0.28 5.44 -16.60
CA PRO A 286 1.05 5.08 -16.16
C PRO A 286 1.83 6.36 -15.82
N ILE A 287 2.28 6.51 -14.58
CA ILE A 287 3.50 7.28 -14.32
C ILE A 287 4.63 6.31 -14.63
N VAL A 288 5.16 6.41 -15.83
CA VAL A 288 6.47 5.86 -16.17
C VAL A 288 7.48 6.82 -15.52
N LEU A 289 8.24 6.32 -14.55
CA LEU A 289 9.54 6.91 -14.19
C LEU A 289 10.60 6.36 -15.15
#